data_AF-A0A2V9S3F8-F1
#
_entry.id   AF-A0A2V9S3F8-F1
#
_cell.length_a   1.000
_cell.length_b   1.000
_cell.length_c   1.000
_cell.angle_alpha   90.00
_cell.angle_beta   90.00
_cell.angle_gamma   90.00
#
_symmetry.space_group_name_H-M   'P 1'
#
loop_
_entity.id
_entity.type
_entity.pdbx_description
1 polymer ?
#
loop_
_entity_poly.entity_id
_entity_poly.type
_entity_poly.pdbx_seq_one_letter_code
_entity_poly.pdbx_strand_id
1 'polypeptide(L)'
;MNQPKRRLGLSRTCVLMGCAILAIVAIALHRASLSGSASPLSPTSDKSRQITFSSLPVAFEPNLGQTDPQVKYLARGSGYNLFLTSNEAVLSLAAERCSSPTQKANNRLARFGKSQMMSQRGGASGTSVIRMQVAGGNANAQMVSNERLPGVSNYFSGQDPRNWRSDVPHYARVGYHDIYPGINLTFHGSEQQLEFDFVIAPGADPTPIGLRFDGAKRVATDAAGDLILASDARNLRMHKP
;
A
#
# COMPACT_ATOMS: atom_id res chain seq x y z
N MET A 1 -59.07 87.82 2.78
CA MET A 1 -59.74 86.91 1.80
C MET A 1 -60.03 85.59 2.48
N ASN A 2 -61.28 85.35 2.90
CA ASN A 2 -62.35 84.68 2.15
C ASN A 2 -62.11 83.17 1.87
N GLN A 3 -62.77 82.36 2.71
CA GLN A 3 -63.40 81.05 2.45
C GLN A 3 -64.08 80.99 1.04
N PRO A 4 -64.41 79.82 0.43
CA PRO A 4 -65.22 78.78 1.09
C PRO A 4 -65.15 77.29 0.64
N LYS A 5 -65.48 76.44 1.61
CA LYS A 5 -66.47 75.33 1.65
C LYS A 5 -67.06 74.76 0.34
N ARG A 6 -67.17 73.41 0.29
CA ARG A 6 -68.40 72.56 0.11
C ARG A 6 -67.93 71.10 -0.06
N ARG A 7 -68.11 70.15 0.88
CA ARG A 7 -69.32 69.36 1.24
C ARG A 7 -70.25 69.03 0.08
N LEU A 8 -70.36 67.73 -0.23
CA LEU A 8 -71.56 66.89 -0.46
C LEU A 8 -71.02 65.55 -1.03
N GLY A 9 -71.41 64.35 -0.61
CA GLY A 9 -72.57 63.90 0.14
C GLY A 9 -73.11 62.66 -0.57
N LEU A 10 -73.35 61.57 0.21
CA LEU A 10 -74.32 60.48 0.00
C LEU A 10 -74.31 59.74 -1.35
N SER A 11 -74.37 58.41 -1.44
CA SER A 11 -75.43 57.50 -0.95
C SER A 11 -74.98 56.09 -1.37
N ARG A 12 -74.84 55.07 -0.52
CA ARG A 12 -75.85 54.21 0.11
C ARG A 12 -77.00 53.76 -0.81
N THR A 13 -77.32 52.47 -0.73
CA THR A 13 -78.44 51.72 -1.35
C THR A 13 -78.20 51.34 -2.82
N CYS A 14 -78.52 50.14 -3.33
CA CYS A 14 -79.58 49.21 -2.96
C CYS A 14 -79.36 47.84 -3.66
N VAL A 15 -79.86 46.76 -3.03
CA VAL A 15 -80.51 45.56 -3.64
C VAL A 15 -79.57 44.54 -4.33
N LEU A 16 -79.26 43.37 -3.74
CA LEU A 16 -80.08 42.14 -3.47
C LEU A 16 -80.72 41.48 -4.71
N MET A 17 -80.72 40.14 -4.70
CA MET A 17 -81.26 39.17 -5.67
C MET A 17 -80.35 38.89 -6.88
N GLY A 18 -80.09 37.65 -7.29
CA GLY A 18 -80.60 36.35 -6.86
C GLY A 18 -80.23 35.29 -7.91
N CYS A 19 -79.99 34.07 -7.44
CA CYS A 19 -80.18 32.77 -8.09
C CYS A 19 -79.86 32.58 -9.61
N ALA A 20 -78.82 31.80 -9.90
CA ALA A 20 -78.81 30.69 -10.88
C ALA A 20 -77.38 30.09 -10.88
N ILE A 21 -77.08 29.03 -10.14
CA ILE A 21 -77.20 27.62 -10.55
C ILE A 21 -76.59 27.29 -11.91
N LEU A 22 -75.63 26.36 -11.86
CA LEU A 22 -75.04 25.50 -12.90
C LEU A 22 -73.83 26.01 -13.74
N ALA A 23 -72.66 25.49 -13.35
CA ALA A 23 -71.65 24.82 -14.17
C ALA A 23 -71.24 25.46 -15.51
N ILE A 24 -69.95 25.80 -15.64
CA ILE A 24 -69.06 25.36 -16.73
C ILE A 24 -67.60 25.73 -16.38
N VAL A 25 -66.71 24.87 -16.85
CA VAL A 25 -65.31 24.64 -16.54
C VAL A 25 -64.35 25.63 -17.21
N ALA A 26 -63.21 25.88 -16.52
CA ALA A 26 -61.90 26.32 -17.01
C ALA A 26 -61.71 27.78 -17.49
N ILE A 27 -60.78 28.49 -16.85
CA ILE A 27 -59.55 29.02 -17.46
C ILE A 27 -58.53 29.31 -16.33
N ALA A 28 -57.31 28.88 -16.58
CA ALA A 28 -56.14 28.89 -15.70
C ALA A 28 -55.71 30.27 -15.23
N LEU A 29 -55.11 30.35 -14.03
CA LEU A 29 -53.97 31.22 -13.69
C LEU A 29 -53.28 30.73 -12.39
N HIS A 30 -52.20 29.97 -12.61
CA HIS A 30 -50.92 29.95 -11.87
C HIS A 30 -50.92 29.98 -10.34
N ARG A 31 -50.77 28.80 -9.73
CA ARG A 31 -49.88 28.64 -8.56
C ARG A 31 -48.72 27.73 -8.97
N ALA A 32 -47.57 28.32 -9.25
CA ALA A 32 -46.32 27.61 -9.33
C ALA A 32 -45.98 27.08 -7.93
N SER A 33 -46.32 25.82 -7.69
CA SER A 33 -45.73 25.07 -6.59
C SER A 33 -44.34 24.63 -7.05
N LEU A 34 -43.30 25.29 -6.55
CA LEU A 34 -41.93 24.78 -6.58
C LEU A 34 -41.85 23.57 -5.64
N SER A 35 -42.35 22.43 -6.10
CA SER A 35 -41.97 21.14 -5.52
C SER A 35 -40.57 20.83 -6.01
N GLY A 36 -39.57 21.25 -5.24
CA GLY A 36 -38.21 20.75 -5.37
C GLY A 36 -38.20 19.26 -5.07
N SER A 37 -38.40 18.43 -6.09
CA SER A 37 -38.07 17.01 -6.02
C SER A 37 -36.56 16.89 -5.90
N ALA A 38 -36.05 16.78 -4.68
CA ALA A 38 -34.71 16.27 -4.46
C ALA A 38 -34.69 14.84 -5.00
N SER A 39 -34.13 14.66 -6.19
CA SER A 39 -33.84 13.32 -6.71
C SER A 39 -32.95 12.63 -5.67
N PRO A 40 -33.30 11.40 -5.22
CA PRO A 40 -32.34 10.63 -4.46
C PRO A 40 -31.13 10.44 -5.37
N LEU A 41 -29.97 10.90 -4.91
CA LEU A 41 -28.69 10.55 -5.51
C LEU A 41 -28.65 9.02 -5.51
N SER A 42 -28.96 8.45 -6.68
CA SER A 42 -28.63 7.05 -6.93
C SER A 42 -27.12 6.97 -6.71
N PRO A 43 -26.60 6.10 -5.83
CA PRO A 43 -25.18 5.86 -5.80
C PRO A 43 -24.84 5.37 -7.20
N THR A 44 -24.25 6.25 -8.01
CA THR A 44 -23.54 5.85 -9.21
C THR A 44 -22.64 4.74 -8.72
N SER A 45 -22.89 3.54 -9.25
CA SER A 45 -22.10 2.35 -9.00
C SER A 45 -20.70 2.62 -9.57
N ASP A 46 -19.93 3.40 -8.82
CA ASP A 46 -18.50 3.50 -9.00
C ASP A 46 -18.03 2.10 -8.67
N LYS A 47 -17.69 1.34 -9.72
CA LYS A 47 -17.14 0.01 -9.60
C LYS A 47 -15.95 0.16 -8.67
N SER A 48 -16.15 -0.12 -7.39
CA SER A 48 -15.10 -0.08 -6.39
C SER A 48 -14.00 -0.96 -6.96
N ARG A 49 -12.94 -0.33 -7.44
CA ARG A 49 -11.77 -1.00 -7.98
C ARG A 49 -11.28 -1.81 -6.80
N GLN A 50 -11.61 -3.10 -6.75
CA GLN A 50 -11.05 -4.02 -5.78
C GLN A 50 -9.55 -3.97 -6.05
N ILE A 51 -8.83 -3.12 -5.33
CA ILE A 51 -7.38 -3.16 -5.31
C ILE A 51 -7.10 -4.50 -4.64
N THR A 52 -6.80 -5.50 -5.47
CA THR A 52 -6.29 -6.74 -4.95
C THR A 52 -4.96 -6.38 -4.31
N PHE A 53 -4.91 -6.30 -2.98
CA PHE A 53 -3.69 -5.93 -2.24
C PHE A 53 -2.50 -6.88 -2.55
N SER A 54 -2.76 -8.03 -3.17
CA SER A 54 -1.77 -8.97 -3.71
C SER A 54 -1.14 -8.55 -5.04
N SER A 55 -1.41 -7.36 -5.58
CA SER A 55 -0.76 -6.83 -6.79
C SER A 55 -0.07 -5.48 -6.58
N LEU A 56 0.03 -5.00 -5.34
CA LEU A 56 0.77 -3.78 -5.04
C LEU A 56 2.27 -4.04 -5.24
N PRO A 57 2.99 -3.18 -5.99
CA PRO A 57 4.42 -3.31 -6.20
C PRO A 57 5.17 -3.12 -4.88
N VAL A 58 6.39 -3.66 -4.81
CA VAL A 58 7.31 -3.36 -3.69
C VAL A 58 7.60 -1.86 -3.70
N ALA A 59 7.26 -1.20 -2.60
CA ALA A 59 7.52 0.22 -2.41
C ALA A 59 8.73 0.42 -1.48
N PHE A 60 9.61 1.32 -1.86
CA PHE A 60 10.76 1.74 -1.06
C PHE A 60 10.42 3.01 -0.27
N GLU A 61 10.79 3.01 1.00
CA GLU A 61 10.55 4.12 1.93
C GLU A 61 11.89 4.62 2.47
N PRO A 62 12.13 5.94 2.52
CA PRO A 62 13.32 6.48 3.17
C PRO A 62 13.24 6.25 4.68
N ASN A 63 14.39 5.96 5.30
CA ASN A 63 14.47 5.89 6.74
C ASN A 63 14.57 7.31 7.34
N LEU A 64 13.45 7.78 7.85
CA LEU A 64 13.28 9.02 8.61
C LEU A 64 13.26 8.77 10.13
N GLY A 65 13.78 7.61 10.57
CA GLY A 65 13.83 7.18 11.96
C GLY A 65 12.81 6.10 12.33
N GLN A 66 12.26 5.38 11.35
CA GLN A 66 11.36 4.25 11.58
C GLN A 66 12.12 3.00 12.07
N THR A 67 13.41 2.90 11.76
CA THR A 67 14.28 1.76 12.10
C THR A 67 15.72 2.22 12.34
N ASP A 68 16.64 1.27 12.53
CA ASP A 68 18.07 1.49 12.76
C ASP A 68 18.68 2.55 11.80
N PRO A 69 19.48 3.51 12.30
CA PRO A 69 19.99 4.64 11.52
C PRO A 69 20.99 4.25 10.40
N GLN A 70 21.53 3.04 10.41
CA GLN A 70 22.36 2.52 9.33
C GLN A 70 21.54 2.24 8.07
N VAL A 71 20.25 1.96 8.23
CA VAL A 71 19.31 1.77 7.11
C VAL A 71 19.01 3.12 6.48
N LYS A 72 19.10 3.20 5.15
CA LYS A 72 18.76 4.39 4.36
C LYS A 72 17.40 4.25 3.71
N TYR A 73 17.06 3.05 3.25
CA TYR A 73 15.74 2.73 2.71
C TYR A 73 15.27 1.38 3.22
N LEU A 74 13.96 1.22 3.36
CA LEU A 74 13.33 -0.07 3.66
C LEU A 74 12.24 -0.38 2.63
N ALA A 75 11.98 -1.66 2.44
CA ALA A 75 10.87 -2.14 1.62
C ALA A 75 10.25 -3.39 2.25
N ARG A 76 8.99 -3.64 1.92
CA ARG A 76 8.24 -4.82 2.40
C ARG A 76 7.75 -5.60 1.20
N GLY A 77 8.00 -6.91 1.22
CA GLY A 77 7.53 -7.83 0.20
C GLY A 77 6.81 -9.03 0.81
N SER A 78 6.41 -9.97 -0.04
CA SER A 78 5.71 -11.16 0.41
C SER A 78 6.64 -12.09 1.22
N GLY A 79 6.50 -12.04 2.55
CA GLY A 79 7.26 -12.88 3.48
C GLY A 79 8.69 -12.42 3.77
N TYR A 80 9.04 -11.16 3.44
CA TYR A 80 10.32 -10.57 3.85
C TYR A 80 10.22 -9.06 4.07
N ASN A 81 11.13 -8.54 4.90
CA ASN A 81 11.48 -7.12 4.94
C ASN A 81 12.88 -6.93 4.36
N LEU A 82 13.05 -5.89 3.56
CA LEU A 82 14.33 -5.46 3.01
C LEU A 82 14.79 -4.19 3.71
N PHE A 83 16.07 -4.14 4.06
CA PHE A 83 16.75 -2.95 4.54
C PHE A 83 17.97 -2.68 3.67
N LEU A 84 18.04 -1.48 3.10
CA LEU A 84 19.15 -1.02 2.28
C LEU A 84 20.00 -0.06 3.08
N THR A 85 21.30 -0.36 3.19
CA THR A 85 22.32 0.49 3.81
C THR A 85 23.20 1.10 2.72
N SER A 86 24.34 1.73 3.04
CA SER A 86 25.24 2.24 2.00
C SER A 86 25.97 1.15 1.20
N ASN A 87 26.05 -0.08 1.71
CA ASN A 87 26.84 -1.16 1.11
C ASN A 87 26.23 -2.58 1.23
N GLU A 88 25.15 -2.75 2.01
CA GLU A 88 24.45 -4.02 2.18
C GLU A 88 22.95 -3.90 1.87
N ALA A 89 22.40 -4.96 1.28
CA ALA A 89 20.98 -5.26 1.31
C ALA A 89 20.72 -6.39 2.29
N VAL A 90 19.93 -6.12 3.34
CA VAL A 90 19.62 -7.06 4.41
C VAL A 90 18.17 -7.53 4.26
N LEU A 91 17.98 -8.83 4.06
CA LEU A 91 16.66 -9.46 4.00
C LEU A 91 16.37 -10.20 5.31
N SER A 92 15.30 -9.79 5.98
CA SER A 92 14.71 -10.54 7.09
C SER A 92 13.55 -11.37 6.56
N LEU A 93 13.76 -12.68 6.44
CA LEU A 93 12.83 -13.65 5.89
C LEU A 93 11.94 -14.22 7.01
N ALA A 94 10.62 -14.19 6.81
CA ALA A 94 9.68 -14.88 7.67
C ALA A 94 9.61 -16.36 7.28
N ALA A 95 9.55 -17.24 8.28
CA ALA A 95 9.31 -18.66 8.03
C ALA A 95 8.03 -18.84 7.21
N GLU A 96 8.11 -19.68 6.18
CA GLU A 96 6.89 -20.18 5.56
C GLU A 96 6.08 -20.90 6.62
N ARG A 97 4.85 -20.43 6.85
CA ARG A 97 3.93 -21.19 7.70
C ARG A 97 3.65 -22.48 6.96
N CYS A 98 4.31 -23.56 7.35
CA CYS A 98 3.84 -24.89 7.03
C CYS A 98 2.47 -25.04 7.66
N SER A 99 1.41 -24.87 6.87
CA SER A 99 0.10 -25.39 7.19
C SER A 99 0.23 -26.91 7.24
N SER A 100 0.52 -27.44 8.43
CA SER A 100 0.33 -28.87 8.69
C SER A 100 -1.14 -29.19 8.36
N PRO A 101 -1.43 -30.12 7.44
CA PRO A 101 -2.80 -30.53 7.18
C PRO A 101 -3.42 -31.00 8.49
N THR A 102 -4.57 -30.44 8.81
CA THR A 102 -5.45 -30.79 9.93
C THR A 102 -5.33 -32.26 10.29
N GLN A 103 -4.69 -32.55 11.42
CA GLN A 103 -4.70 -33.86 12.05
C GLN A 103 -6.12 -34.10 12.58
N LYS A 104 -7.05 -34.45 11.68
CA LYS A 104 -8.30 -35.14 12.04
C LYS A 104 -7.95 -36.59 12.41
N ALA A 105 -7.20 -36.76 13.49
CA ALA A 105 -7.08 -38.04 14.16
C ALA A 105 -8.26 -38.13 15.14
N ASN A 106 -9.39 -38.60 14.61
CA ASN A 106 -10.34 -39.45 15.32
C ASN A 106 -9.87 -39.92 16.72
N ASN A 107 -10.33 -39.21 17.75
CA ASN A 107 -10.19 -39.64 19.14
C ASN A 107 -11.13 -40.84 19.39
N ARG A 108 -10.72 -42.03 18.95
CA ARG A 108 -11.21 -43.32 19.45
C ARG A 108 -10.07 -44.33 19.46
N LEU A 109 -9.72 -44.73 20.69
CA LEU A 109 -8.86 -45.86 21.09
C LEU A 109 -7.36 -45.57 21.19
N ALA A 110 -6.91 -45.06 22.36
CA ALA A 110 -5.71 -45.55 23.05
C ALA A 110 -5.64 -44.98 24.49
N ARG A 111 -6.33 -45.66 25.40
CA ARG A 111 -5.79 -45.86 26.76
C ARG A 111 -4.52 -46.72 26.59
N PHE A 112 -3.51 -46.44 27.42
CA PHE A 112 -2.22 -47.15 27.58
C PHE A 112 -1.06 -46.73 26.68
N GLY A 113 -0.05 -46.10 27.30
CA GLY A 113 1.27 -45.89 26.70
C GLY A 113 2.00 -44.64 27.18
N LYS A 114 2.45 -44.61 28.44
CA LYS A 114 3.50 -43.67 28.88
C LYS A 114 4.81 -44.05 28.18
N SER A 115 5.23 -43.26 27.20
CA SER A 115 6.63 -43.07 26.77
C SER A 115 6.61 -42.22 25.48
N GLN A 116 7.48 -41.20 25.42
CA GLN A 116 7.61 -40.19 24.35
C GLN A 116 6.64 -39.00 24.39
N MET A 117 6.72 -38.23 25.48
CA MET A 117 6.54 -36.77 25.43
C MET A 117 7.88 -36.08 25.73
N MET A 118 8.84 -36.15 24.80
CA MET A 118 9.96 -35.20 24.69
C MET A 118 10.80 -35.52 23.45
N SER A 119 10.34 -35.02 22.31
CA SER A 119 11.16 -34.56 21.18
C SER A 119 10.16 -34.22 20.07
N GLN A 120 10.43 -33.17 19.30
CA GLN A 120 9.61 -32.67 18.19
C GLN A 120 8.54 -31.61 18.56
N ARG A 121 8.94 -30.60 19.33
CA ARG A 121 8.52 -29.22 19.06
C ARG A 121 9.75 -28.43 18.62
N GLY A 122 10.03 -28.50 17.34
CA GLY A 122 11.13 -27.79 16.69
C GLY A 122 10.84 -27.55 15.21
N GLY A 123 9.57 -27.27 14.87
CA GLY A 123 9.24 -26.74 13.55
C GLY A 123 9.65 -25.28 13.53
N ALA A 124 10.61 -24.92 12.67
CA ALA A 124 11.22 -23.60 12.60
C ALA A 124 10.18 -22.46 12.43
N SER A 125 9.68 -21.92 13.54
CA SER A 125 9.10 -20.58 13.61
C SER A 125 10.22 -19.62 13.99
N GLY A 126 11.07 -19.30 13.01
CA GLY A 126 12.17 -18.36 13.18
C GLY A 126 12.25 -17.42 11.99
N THR A 127 12.68 -16.20 12.22
CA THR A 127 13.15 -15.32 11.14
C THR A 127 14.55 -15.77 10.73
N SER A 128 14.86 -15.74 9.43
CA SER A 128 16.23 -15.89 8.93
C SER A 128 16.70 -14.57 8.34
N VAL A 129 17.98 -14.25 8.51
CA VAL A 129 18.57 -13.03 7.95
C VAL A 129 19.57 -13.44 6.88
N ILE A 130 19.41 -12.89 5.68
CA ILE A 130 20.39 -12.97 4.60
C ILE A 130 20.92 -11.56 4.34
N ARG A 131 22.24 -11.40 4.31
CA ARG A 131 22.90 -10.15 3.91
C ARG A 131 23.49 -10.36 2.52
N MET A 132 23.16 -9.46 1.61
CA MET A 132 23.80 -9.36 0.30
C MET A 132 24.73 -8.14 0.32
N GLN A 133 26.00 -8.36 0.00
CA GLN A 133 27.00 -7.30 -0.10
C GLN A 133 27.61 -7.25 -1.50
N VAL A 134 27.87 -6.03 -1.97
CA VAL A 134 28.57 -5.79 -3.24
C VAL A 134 30.08 -5.89 -2.99
N ALA A 135 30.70 -6.96 -3.45
CA ALA A 135 32.09 -7.29 -3.13
C ALA A 135 33.07 -6.34 -3.83
N GLY A 136 33.82 -5.55 -3.06
CA GLY A 136 34.75 -4.56 -3.62
C GLY A 136 34.08 -3.32 -4.21
N GLY A 137 32.76 -3.18 -4.04
CA GLY A 137 32.03 -1.99 -4.45
C GLY A 137 32.35 -0.76 -3.59
N ASN A 138 32.05 0.41 -4.12
CA ASN A 138 32.20 1.69 -3.43
C ASN A 138 31.27 1.77 -2.21
N ALA A 139 31.84 1.64 -1.00
CA ALA A 139 31.08 1.70 0.25
C ALA A 139 30.40 3.06 0.54
N ASN A 140 30.80 4.10 -0.21
CA ASN A 140 30.24 5.45 -0.12
C ASN A 140 29.43 5.81 -1.38
N ALA A 141 28.98 4.82 -2.15
CA ALA A 141 28.14 5.03 -3.33
C ALA A 141 26.91 5.89 -2.96
N GLN A 142 26.58 6.85 -3.83
CA GLN A 142 25.47 7.75 -3.58
C GLN A 142 24.15 7.02 -3.82
N MET A 143 23.33 6.93 -2.78
CA MET A 143 21.99 6.35 -2.89
C MET A 143 20.99 7.42 -3.34
N VAL A 144 20.19 7.09 -4.35
CA VAL A 144 19.08 7.95 -4.80
C VAL A 144 17.80 7.13 -4.94
N SER A 145 16.68 7.73 -4.60
CA SER A 145 15.35 7.16 -4.84
C SER A 145 14.70 7.85 -6.04
N ASN A 146 14.14 7.05 -6.95
CA ASN A 146 13.51 7.52 -8.18
C ASN A 146 12.06 7.04 -8.27
N GLU A 147 11.29 7.65 -9.19
CA GLU A 147 9.90 7.26 -9.48
C GLU A 147 9.01 7.28 -8.22
N ARG A 148 8.67 8.48 -7.74
CA ARG A 148 7.77 8.64 -6.58
C ARG A 148 6.41 8.03 -6.89
N LEU A 149 5.98 7.12 -6.02
CA LEU A 149 4.66 6.49 -6.07
C LEU A 149 3.62 7.38 -5.38
N PRO A 150 2.33 7.24 -5.71
CA PRO A 150 1.26 8.03 -5.06
C PRO A 150 1.04 7.63 -3.60
N GLY A 151 1.54 6.48 -3.17
CA GLY A 151 1.41 5.96 -1.80
C GLY A 151 2.31 6.67 -0.80
N VAL A 152 1.85 6.70 0.45
CA VAL A 152 2.63 7.12 1.62
C VAL A 152 2.39 6.15 2.78
N SER A 153 3.30 6.14 3.74
CA SER A 153 3.14 5.42 5.00
C SER A 153 3.17 6.34 6.21
N ASN A 154 2.43 5.94 7.24
CA ASN A 154 2.37 6.62 8.52
C ASN A 154 2.76 5.64 9.64
N TYR A 155 3.66 6.08 10.51
CA TYR A 155 4.22 5.32 11.62
C TYR A 155 3.88 6.04 12.92
N PHE A 156 3.03 5.43 13.73
CA PHE A 156 2.62 5.96 15.03
C PHE A 156 3.17 5.07 16.14
N SER A 157 4.51 5.05 16.27
CA SER A 157 5.21 4.18 17.21
C SER A 157 5.37 4.84 18.57
N GLY A 158 4.89 4.15 19.62
CA GLY A 158 4.96 4.62 21.00
C GLY A 158 3.94 5.72 21.35
N GLN A 159 3.97 6.18 22.59
CA GLN A 159 3.01 7.16 23.12
C GLN A 159 3.40 8.62 22.85
N ASP A 160 4.65 8.90 22.49
CA ASP A 160 5.14 10.27 22.22
C ASP A 160 4.94 10.62 20.73
N PRO A 161 4.10 11.62 20.39
CA PRO A 161 3.87 12.02 19.00
C PRO A 161 5.13 12.52 18.28
N ARG A 162 6.19 12.92 18.99
CA ARG A 162 7.47 13.32 18.38
C ARG A 162 8.19 12.14 17.73
N ASN A 163 7.84 10.91 18.10
CA ASN A 163 8.34 9.68 17.49
C ASN A 163 7.49 9.21 16.32
N TRP A 164 6.36 9.88 16.05
CA TRP A 164 5.52 9.56 14.91
C TRP A 164 6.12 10.11 13.62
N ARG A 165 5.91 9.40 12.51
CA ARG A 165 6.32 9.80 11.17
C ARG A 165 5.10 9.69 10.26
N SER A 166 4.58 10.82 9.80
CA SER A 166 3.53 10.83 8.78
C SER A 166 4.12 11.08 7.41
N ASP A 167 3.34 10.78 6.38
CA ASP A 167 3.60 11.15 4.98
C ASP A 167 4.95 10.66 4.43
N VAL A 168 5.42 9.51 4.92
CA VAL A 168 6.64 8.88 4.42
C VAL A 168 6.42 8.50 2.96
N PRO A 169 7.14 9.11 2.00
CA PRO A 169 6.89 8.89 0.58
C PRO A 169 7.33 7.51 0.13
N HIS A 170 6.60 6.95 -0.84
CA HIS A 170 6.96 5.70 -1.51
C HIS A 170 7.68 5.98 -2.82
N TYR A 171 8.65 5.13 -3.15
CA TYR A 171 9.40 5.15 -4.40
C TYR A 171 9.38 3.77 -5.05
N ALA A 172 9.40 3.72 -6.37
CA ALA A 172 9.45 2.46 -7.11
C ALA A 172 10.88 1.88 -7.20
N ARG A 173 11.91 2.75 -7.10
CA ARG A 173 13.31 2.38 -7.28
C ARG A 173 14.23 3.07 -6.29
N VAL A 174 15.30 2.37 -5.89
CA VAL A 174 16.44 2.91 -5.15
C VAL A 174 17.73 2.47 -5.86
N GLY A 175 18.57 3.42 -6.24
CA GLY A 175 19.82 3.17 -6.96
C GLY A 175 21.06 3.61 -6.19
N TYR A 176 22.16 2.90 -6.37
CA TYR A 176 23.50 3.22 -5.93
C TYR A 176 24.29 3.68 -7.16
N HIS A 177 24.71 4.93 -7.16
CA HIS A 177 25.52 5.51 -8.24
C HIS A 177 26.98 5.16 -8.05
N ASP A 178 27.64 4.78 -9.15
CA ASP A 178 29.05 4.42 -9.20
C ASP A 178 29.44 3.43 -8.10
N ILE A 179 28.65 2.35 -7.98
CA ILE A 179 28.97 1.24 -7.07
C ILE A 179 30.24 0.53 -7.52
N TYR A 180 30.48 0.51 -8.84
CA TYR A 180 31.81 0.36 -9.44
C TYR A 180 31.99 1.51 -10.45
N PRO A 181 33.22 1.81 -10.90
CA PRO A 181 33.45 2.86 -11.90
C PRO A 181 32.58 2.68 -13.15
N GLY A 182 31.63 3.59 -13.39
CA GLY A 182 30.72 3.54 -14.54
C GLY A 182 29.62 2.47 -14.44
N ILE A 183 29.36 1.92 -13.25
CA ILE A 183 28.33 0.91 -13.02
C ILE A 183 27.46 1.32 -11.84
N ASN A 184 26.15 1.35 -12.07
CA ASN A 184 25.15 1.62 -11.04
C ASN A 184 24.46 0.32 -10.61
N LEU A 185 24.00 0.23 -9.37
CA LEU A 185 23.14 -0.86 -8.90
C LEU A 185 21.74 -0.30 -8.61
N THR A 186 20.69 -0.87 -9.20
CA THR A 186 19.31 -0.39 -8.99
C THR A 186 18.44 -1.49 -8.41
N PHE A 187 17.81 -1.24 -7.26
CA PHE A 187 16.77 -2.09 -6.69
C PHE A 187 15.39 -1.62 -7.12
N HIS A 188 14.51 -2.57 -7.42
CA HIS A 188 13.13 -2.30 -7.79
C HIS A 188 12.21 -3.48 -7.46
N GLY A 189 10.90 -3.25 -7.51
CA GLY A 189 9.90 -4.30 -7.32
C GLY A 189 9.37 -4.85 -8.64
N SER A 190 9.30 -6.17 -8.77
CA SER A 190 8.64 -6.89 -9.86
C SER A 190 7.77 -8.01 -9.28
N GLU A 191 6.49 -8.07 -9.62
CA GLU A 191 5.54 -9.09 -9.11
C GLU A 191 5.59 -9.33 -7.58
N GLN A 192 5.73 -8.26 -6.79
CA GLN A 192 5.91 -8.28 -5.32
C GLN A 192 7.23 -8.89 -4.81
N GLN A 193 8.14 -9.22 -5.72
CA GLN A 193 9.49 -9.68 -5.44
C GLN A 193 10.48 -8.52 -5.61
N LEU A 194 11.59 -8.64 -4.89
CA LEU A 194 12.69 -7.72 -5.00
C LEU A 194 13.57 -8.16 -6.16
N GLU A 195 13.86 -7.23 -7.06
CA GLU A 195 14.83 -7.42 -8.13
C GLU A 195 15.91 -6.34 -8.04
N PHE A 196 17.05 -6.61 -8.67
CA PHE A 196 18.13 -5.66 -8.79
C PHE A 196 18.89 -5.84 -10.11
N ASP A 197 19.37 -4.73 -10.65
CA ASP A 197 20.13 -4.70 -11.90
C ASP A 197 21.45 -3.95 -11.72
N PHE A 198 22.52 -4.45 -12.36
CA PHE A 198 23.73 -3.68 -12.59
C PHE A 198 23.63 -2.97 -13.95
N VAL A 199 23.52 -1.64 -13.93
CA VAL A 199 23.47 -0.81 -15.14
C VAL A 199 24.88 -0.40 -15.49
N ILE A 200 25.42 -1.00 -16.55
CA ILE A 200 26.80 -0.82 -17.01
C ILE A 200 26.83 0.27 -18.08
N ALA A 201 27.57 1.37 -17.83
CA ALA A 201 27.76 2.42 -18.82
C ALA A 201 28.61 1.90 -20.01
N PRO A 202 28.47 2.49 -21.22
CA PRO A 202 29.31 2.12 -22.36
C PRO A 202 30.81 2.19 -22.02
N GLY A 203 31.52 1.08 -22.25
CA GLY A 203 32.96 0.98 -22.01
C GLY A 203 33.38 0.71 -20.55
N ALA A 204 32.43 0.62 -19.60
CA ALA A 204 32.74 0.18 -18.24
C ALA A 204 33.06 -1.32 -18.20
N ASP A 205 33.99 -1.72 -17.33
CA ASP A 205 34.39 -3.12 -17.15
C ASP A 205 33.47 -3.81 -16.13
N PRO A 206 32.69 -4.84 -16.52
CA PRO A 206 31.80 -5.57 -15.62
C PRO A 206 32.49 -6.69 -14.83
N THR A 207 33.74 -7.04 -15.18
CA THR A 207 34.51 -8.11 -14.53
C THR A 207 34.58 -8.01 -13.00
N PRO A 208 34.70 -6.82 -12.36
CA PRO A 208 34.74 -6.72 -10.89
C PRO A 208 33.40 -6.96 -10.19
N ILE A 209 32.28 -7.08 -10.91
CA ILE A 209 30.97 -7.28 -10.27
C ILE A 209 30.96 -8.60 -9.50
N GLY A 210 30.94 -8.50 -8.18
CA GLY A 210 30.78 -9.64 -7.28
C GLY A 210 29.68 -9.40 -6.25
N LEU A 211 28.97 -10.47 -5.91
CA LEU A 211 28.02 -10.51 -4.80
C LEU A 211 28.46 -11.51 -3.76
N ARG A 212 28.43 -11.09 -2.49
CA ARG A 212 28.62 -11.96 -1.33
C ARG A 212 27.30 -12.11 -0.60
N PHE A 213 27.05 -13.31 -0.10
CA PHE A 213 25.87 -13.62 0.70
C PHE A 213 26.30 -14.20 2.05
N ASP A 214 25.92 -13.55 3.14
CA ASP A 214 26.07 -14.07 4.49
C ASP A 214 24.69 -14.49 5.06
N GLY A 215 24.65 -15.52 5.90
CA GLY A 215 23.42 -16.03 6.53
C GLY A 215 22.63 -17.05 5.71
N ALA A 216 22.97 -17.23 4.42
CA ALA A 216 22.50 -18.35 3.63
C ALA A 216 23.22 -19.65 4.04
N LYS A 217 22.48 -20.75 4.19
CA LYS A 217 23.02 -22.09 4.42
C LYS A 217 23.66 -22.68 3.17
N ARG A 218 23.14 -22.29 2.02
CA ARG A 218 23.63 -22.70 0.71
C ARG A 218 23.29 -21.64 -0.32
N VAL A 219 24.22 -21.41 -1.23
CA VAL A 219 24.07 -20.58 -2.42
C VAL A 219 24.27 -21.49 -3.62
N ALA A 220 23.29 -21.55 -4.52
CA ALA A 220 23.36 -22.39 -5.71
C ALA A 220 22.53 -21.78 -6.84
N THR A 221 22.87 -22.06 -8.09
CA THR A 221 22.02 -21.74 -9.24
C THR A 221 21.18 -22.97 -9.60
N ASP A 222 19.91 -22.77 -9.97
CA ASP A 222 19.08 -23.83 -10.51
C ASP A 222 19.23 -23.98 -12.03
N ALA A 223 18.48 -24.91 -12.63
CA ALA A 223 18.56 -25.19 -14.07
C ALA A 223 18.06 -24.03 -14.95
N ALA A 224 17.27 -23.09 -14.41
CA ALA A 224 16.82 -21.91 -15.14
C ALA A 224 17.86 -20.77 -15.10
N GLY A 225 18.91 -20.91 -14.29
CA GLY A 225 19.91 -19.89 -14.03
C GLY A 225 19.54 -18.97 -12.85
N ASP A 226 18.43 -19.25 -12.15
CA ASP A 226 18.04 -18.47 -10.99
C ASP A 226 18.95 -18.79 -9.80
N LEU A 227 19.29 -17.78 -9.02
CA LEU A 227 20.06 -17.92 -7.79
C LEU A 227 19.14 -18.33 -6.64
N ILE A 228 19.48 -19.42 -5.96
CA ILE A 228 18.76 -19.97 -4.81
C ILE A 228 19.62 -19.82 -3.55
N LEU A 229 19.09 -19.06 -2.60
CA LEU A 229 19.68 -18.83 -1.28
C LEU A 229 18.84 -19.58 -0.24
N ALA A 230 19.36 -20.72 0.25
CA ALA A 230 18.67 -21.53 1.24
C ALA A 230 18.85 -20.94 2.65
N SER A 231 17.79 -20.87 3.43
CA SER A 231 17.82 -20.46 4.85
C SER A 231 16.91 -21.35 5.70
N ASP A 232 16.92 -21.15 7.02
CA ASP A 232 16.04 -21.90 7.94
C ASP A 232 14.57 -21.54 7.78
N ALA A 233 14.26 -20.29 7.40
CA ALA A 233 12.91 -19.80 7.29
C ALA A 233 12.26 -20.17 5.95
N ARG A 234 12.98 -19.92 4.86
CA ARG A 234 12.55 -20.17 3.47
C ARG A 234 13.72 -20.06 2.51
N ASN A 235 13.55 -20.60 1.31
CA ASN A 235 14.47 -20.31 0.22
C ASN A 235 14.13 -18.94 -0.39
N LEU A 236 15.15 -18.13 -0.63
CA LEU A 236 15.02 -16.93 -1.44
C LEU A 236 15.50 -17.26 -2.85
N ARG A 237 14.65 -17.02 -3.84
CA ARG A 237 14.99 -17.11 -5.26
C ARG A 237 15.21 -15.70 -5.79
N MET A 238 16.30 -15.50 -6.52
CA MET A 238 16.54 -14.31 -7.32
C MET A 238 16.61 -14.75 -8.77
N HIS A 239 15.85 -14.09 -9.63
CA HIS A 239 15.89 -14.38 -11.05
C HIS A 239 17.25 -14.02 -11.63
N LYS A 240 17.66 -14.76 -12.66
CA LYS A 240 18.84 -14.38 -13.43
C LYS A 240 18.71 -12.92 -13.92
N PRO A 241 19.82 -12.16 -13.93
CA PRO A 241 19.85 -10.82 -14.51
C PRO A 241 19.49 -10.80 -16.01
#